data_AF-A0A259NEA5-F1
#
_entry.id   AF-A0A259NEA5-F1
#
_cell.length_a   1.000
_cell.length_b   1.000
_cell.length_c   1.000
_cell.angle_alpha   90.00
_cell.angle_beta   90.00
_cell.angle_gamma   90.00
#
_symmetry.space_group_name_H-M   'P 1'
#
loop_
_entity.id
_entity.type
_entity.pdbx_description
1 polymer ?
#
loop_
_entity_poly.entity_id
_entity_poly.type
_entity_poly.pdbx_seq_one_letter_code
_entity_poly.pdbx_strand_id
1 'polypeptide(L)'
;MKVIHTTKSAIYRSWEEYDKTTLIVAITEDGASLHHIDSNYTNAESTLLQLSVPQALDVAERIQRVLRGEPPKNPIDQPAPQLFVAPITDGDPYREGVRVSLSNGNWMRDFNFNMTTETAQALAKLLQSAQK
;
A
#
# COMPACT_ATOMS: atom_id res chain seq x y z
N MET A 1 -16.35 -22.42 7.55
CA MET A 1 -15.02 -21.79 7.46
C MET A 1 -14.66 -21.63 5.99
N LYS A 2 -14.40 -20.41 5.50
CA LYS A 2 -13.87 -20.17 4.14
C LYS A 2 -12.35 -20.05 4.25
N VAL A 3 -11.60 -20.91 3.57
CA VAL A 3 -10.13 -20.86 3.52
C VAL A 3 -9.74 -20.17 2.23
N ILE A 4 -8.87 -19.16 2.30
CA ILE A 4 -8.33 -18.45 1.15
C ILE A 4 -6.85 -18.78 1.04
N HIS A 5 -6.42 -19.32 -0.10
CA HIS A 5 -5.02 -19.61 -0.36
C HIS A 5 -4.37 -18.44 -1.10
N THR A 6 -3.19 -18.05 -0.64
CA THR A 6 -2.40 -16.99 -1.28
C THR A 6 -1.51 -17.60 -2.35
N THR A 7 -1.49 -17.03 -3.55
CA THR A 7 -0.58 -17.48 -4.63
C THR A 7 0.80 -16.86 -4.50
N LYS A 8 0.88 -15.64 -3.94
CA LYS A 8 2.11 -14.91 -3.59
C LYS A 8 1.82 -14.02 -2.39
N SER A 9 2.83 -13.77 -1.57
CA SER A 9 2.72 -12.82 -0.46
C SER A 9 4.06 -12.17 -0.15
N ALA A 10 4.01 -11.00 0.48
CA ALA A 10 5.18 -10.32 1.02
C ALA A 10 4.79 -9.51 2.26
N ILE A 11 5.80 -9.21 3.08
CA ILE A 11 5.67 -8.36 4.25
C ILE A 11 6.63 -7.20 4.04
N TYR A 12 6.09 -5.98 4.07
CA TYR A 12 6.86 -4.75 3.95
C TYR A 12 6.83 -3.99 5.28
N ARG A 13 7.96 -3.38 5.64
CA ARG A 13 8.05 -2.46 6.78
C ARG A 13 8.11 -1.05 6.26
N SER A 14 7.41 -0.13 6.93
CA SER A 14 7.55 1.29 6.60
C SER A 14 8.96 1.75 6.97
N TRP A 15 9.46 2.74 6.24
CA TRP A 15 10.78 3.32 6.51
C TRP A 15 10.80 4.32 7.67
N GLU A 16 9.64 4.75 8.18
CA GLU A 16 9.48 5.59 9.36
C GLU A 16 9.52 4.67 10.57
N GLU A 17 10.43 4.95 11.52
CA GLU A 17 10.69 4.16 12.73
C GLU A 17 10.56 2.65 12.50
N TYR A 18 11.58 2.09 11.83
CA TYR A 18 11.80 0.74 11.26
C TYR A 18 11.02 -0.51 11.74
N ASP A 19 10.24 -0.48 12.81
CA ASP A 19 9.53 -1.65 13.35
C ASP A 19 8.06 -1.41 13.69
N LYS A 20 7.52 -0.20 13.48
CA LYS A 20 6.19 0.13 14.03
C LYS A 20 5.03 -0.04 13.06
N THR A 21 5.29 0.07 11.76
CA THR A 21 4.23 0.00 10.73
C THR A 21 4.56 -1.07 9.69
N THR A 22 3.65 -2.03 9.53
CA THR A 22 3.82 -3.18 8.62
C THR A 22 2.68 -3.21 7.60
N LEU A 23 3.01 -3.52 6.35
CA LEU A 23 2.04 -3.83 5.29
C LEU A 23 2.26 -5.26 4.81
N ILE A 24 1.33 -6.14 5.13
CA ILE A 24 1.27 -7.51 4.62
C ILE A 24 0.43 -7.49 3.36
N VAL A 25 0.97 -8.02 2.26
CA VAL A 25 0.28 -8.08 0.97
C VAL A 25 0.20 -9.53 0.52
N ALA A 26 -1.01 -9.96 0.19
CA ALA A 26 -1.29 -11.31 -0.27
C ALA A 26 -2.08 -11.27 -1.58
N ILE A 27 -1.62 -12.00 -2.59
CA ILE A 27 -2.33 -12.18 -3.85
C ILE A 27 -3.24 -13.39 -3.71
N THR A 28 -4.52 -13.18 -3.95
CA THR A 28 -5.60 -14.16 -3.86
C THR A 28 -6.20 -14.39 -5.24
N GLU A 29 -7.05 -15.40 -5.40
CA GLU A 29 -7.79 -15.62 -6.65
C GLU A 29 -8.67 -14.41 -7.03
N ASP A 30 -9.21 -13.71 -6.02
CA ASP A 30 -10.10 -12.56 -6.21
C ASP A 30 -9.36 -11.21 -6.40
N GLY A 31 -8.01 -11.20 -6.36
CA GLY A 31 -7.20 -9.97 -6.44
C GLY A 31 -6.09 -9.90 -5.39
N ALA A 32 -6.12 -8.88 -4.53
CA ALA A 32 -5.09 -8.68 -3.50
C ALA A 32 -5.70 -8.27 -2.15
N SER A 33 -5.17 -8.82 -1.07
CA SER A 33 -5.42 -8.38 0.30
C SER A 33 -4.24 -7.55 0.80
N LEU A 34 -4.53 -6.36 1.31
CA LEU A 34 -3.57 -5.49 1.98
C LEU A 34 -3.96 -5.42 3.45
N HIS A 35 -3.04 -5.79 4.33
CA HIS A 35 -3.23 -5.74 5.76
C HIS A 35 -2.18 -4.82 6.36
N HIS A 36 -2.63 -3.62 6.72
CA HIS A 36 -1.83 -2.63 7.42
C HIS A 36 -1.94 -2.86 8.93
N ILE A 37 -0.80 -2.85 9.61
CA ILE A 37 -0.71 -2.97 11.07
C ILE A 37 0.11 -1.78 11.57
N ASP A 38 -0.48 -1.01 12.47
CA ASP A 38 0.16 0.10 13.17
C ASP A 38 0.32 -0.26 14.66
N SER A 39 1.56 -0.29 15.13
CA SER A 39 1.91 -0.58 16.52
C SER A 39 2.40 0.64 17.31
N ASN A 40 2.18 1.86 16.79
CA ASN A 40 2.50 3.10 17.51
C ASN A 40 1.58 3.36 18.73
N TYR A 41 0.46 2.67 18.81
CA TYR A 41 -0.55 2.87 19.85
C TYR A 41 -0.40 1.87 21.00
N THR A 42 -1.01 2.19 22.14
CA THR A 42 -1.07 1.28 23.32
C THR A 42 -1.61 -0.10 22.96
N ASN A 43 -2.50 -0.18 21.95
CA ASN A 43 -2.96 -1.41 21.32
C ASN A 43 -2.68 -1.32 19.82
N ALA A 44 -2.16 -2.38 19.20
CA ALA A 44 -1.97 -2.40 17.76
C ALA A 44 -3.31 -2.22 17.03
N GLU A 45 -3.34 -1.33 16.04
CA GLU A 45 -4.47 -1.15 15.15
C GLU A 45 -4.19 -1.82 13.81
N SER A 46 -5.24 -2.35 13.19
CA SER A 46 -5.11 -3.03 11.91
C SER A 46 -6.22 -2.64 10.95
N THR A 47 -5.84 -2.44 9.69
CA THR A 47 -6.77 -2.19 8.59
C THR A 47 -6.56 -3.24 7.50
N LEU A 48 -7.63 -3.96 7.16
CA LEU A 48 -7.63 -4.97 6.10
C LEU A 48 -8.45 -4.46 4.91
N LEU A 49 -7.79 -4.39 3.75
CA LEU A 49 -8.38 -3.99 2.48
C LEU A 49 -8.37 -5.18 1.53
N GLN A 50 -9.51 -5.43 0.88
CA GLN A 50 -9.58 -6.36 -0.24
C GLN A 50 -9.70 -5.54 -1.53
N LEU A 51 -8.69 -5.67 -2.38
CA LEU A 51 -8.66 -5.09 -3.71
C LEU A 51 -9.08 -6.15 -4.72
N SER A 52 -10.02 -5.79 -5.60
CA SER A 52 -10.23 -6.54 -6.84
C SER A 52 -8.99 -6.49 -7.74
N VAL A 53 -8.90 -7.41 -8.71
CA VAL A 53 -7.80 -7.41 -9.69
C VAL A 53 -7.60 -6.03 -10.34
N PRO A 54 -8.63 -5.35 -10.90
CA PRO A 54 -8.43 -4.03 -11.50
C PRO A 54 -7.91 -2.97 -10.52
N GLN A 55 -8.37 -2.99 -9.26
CA GLN A 55 -7.91 -2.06 -8.23
C GLN A 55 -6.45 -2.32 -7.85
N ALA A 56 -6.03 -3.58 -7.75
CA ALA A 56 -4.63 -3.93 -7.46
C ALA A 56 -3.71 -3.47 -8.60
N LEU A 57 -4.12 -3.68 -9.85
CA LEU A 57 -3.37 -3.24 -11.04
C LEU A 57 -3.30 -1.72 -11.14
N ASP A 58 -4.40 -1.04 -10.84
CA ASP A 58 -4.45 0.43 -10.79
C ASP A 58 -3.46 0.97 -9.74
N VAL A 59 -3.49 0.48 -8.50
CA VAL A 59 -2.53 0.89 -7.45
C VAL A 59 -1.09 0.64 -7.91
N ALA A 60 -0.82 -0.51 -8.53
CA ALA A 60 0.52 -0.83 -9.02
C ALA A 60 1.01 0.15 -10.10
N GLU A 61 0.15 0.51 -11.06
CA GLU A 61 0.49 1.48 -12.10
C GLU A 61 0.74 2.87 -11.50
N ARG A 62 -0.05 3.29 -10.52
CA ARG A 62 0.14 4.57 -9.83
C ARG A 62 1.48 4.62 -9.07
N ILE A 63 1.88 3.53 -8.42
CA ILE A 63 3.21 3.40 -7.83
C ILE A 63 4.29 3.52 -8.91
N GLN A 64 4.15 2.80 -10.03
CA GLN A 64 5.13 2.86 -11.12
C GLN A 64 5.24 4.25 -11.75
N ARG A 65 4.14 4.99 -11.87
CA ARG A 65 4.15 6.40 -12.30
C ARG A 65 5.02 7.26 -11.39
N VAL A 66 4.82 7.15 -10.07
CA VAL A 66 5.65 7.88 -9.09
C VAL A 66 7.12 7.50 -9.22
N LEU A 67 7.43 6.22 -9.38
CA LEU A 67 8.81 5.72 -9.59
C LEU A 67 9.44 6.23 -10.89
N ARG A 68 8.64 6.63 -11.90
CA ARG A 68 9.09 7.27 -13.14
C ARG A 68 9.15 8.80 -13.04
N GLY A 69 8.83 9.40 -11.89
CA GLY A 69 8.71 10.85 -11.73
C GLY A 69 7.44 11.45 -12.34
N GLU A 70 6.44 10.62 -12.66
CA GLU A 70 5.16 11.06 -13.20
C GLU A 70 4.12 11.29 -12.09
N PRO A 71 3.09 12.12 -12.33
CA PRO A 71 1.96 12.24 -11.42
C PRO A 71 1.24 10.88 -11.22
N PRO A 72 0.89 10.51 -9.98
CA PRO A 72 0.27 9.22 -9.66
C PRO A 72 -1.14 9.03 -10.24
N LYS A 73 -1.86 10.10 -10.64
CA LYS A 73 -3.26 10.04 -11.12
C LYS A 73 -4.21 9.34 -10.14
N ASN A 74 -4.23 9.78 -8.87
CA ASN A 74 -5.18 9.27 -7.88
C ASN A 74 -6.64 9.60 -8.26
N PRO A 75 -7.62 8.76 -7.86
CA PRO A 75 -9.04 8.97 -8.16
C PRO A 75 -9.71 10.04 -7.28
N ILE A 76 -9.23 11.29 -7.32
CA ILE A 76 -9.64 12.39 -6.41
C ILE A 76 -11.17 12.63 -6.38
N ASP A 77 -11.87 12.36 -7.49
CA ASP A 77 -13.31 12.59 -7.62
C ASP A 77 -14.19 11.39 -7.24
N GLN A 78 -13.61 10.26 -6.83
CA GLN A 78 -14.38 9.10 -6.38
C GLN A 78 -14.80 9.26 -4.91
N PRO A 79 -15.84 8.55 -4.43
CA PRO A 79 -16.14 8.46 -3.01
C PRO A 79 -15.14 7.54 -2.29
N ALA A 80 -14.91 7.78 -1.00
CA ALA A 80 -14.14 6.89 -0.12
C ALA A 80 -14.83 5.51 0.04
N PRO A 81 -14.10 4.42 0.40
CA PRO A 81 -12.65 4.34 0.62
C PRO A 81 -11.81 4.28 -0.65
N GLN A 82 -10.65 4.93 -0.62
CA GLN A 82 -9.67 4.88 -1.71
C GLN A 82 -8.24 4.80 -1.19
N LEU A 83 -7.39 4.12 -1.96
CA LEU A 83 -5.94 4.21 -1.80
C LEU A 83 -5.41 5.40 -2.60
N PHE A 84 -4.55 6.19 -1.98
CA PHE A 84 -3.78 7.26 -2.61
C PHE A 84 -2.31 6.86 -2.67
N VAL A 85 -1.65 7.24 -3.77
CA VAL A 85 -0.22 7.05 -3.98
C VAL A 85 0.42 8.42 -4.16
N ALA A 86 1.53 8.69 -3.50
CA ALA A 86 2.25 9.95 -3.63
C ALA A 86 3.78 9.74 -3.55
N PRO A 87 4.59 10.58 -4.21
CA PRO A 87 6.01 10.66 -3.88
C PRO A 87 6.17 11.14 -2.43
N ILE A 88 7.18 10.63 -1.75
CA ILE A 88 7.59 11.12 -0.43
C ILE A 88 9.10 11.30 -0.41
N THR A 89 9.54 12.38 0.24
CA THR A 89 10.94 12.60 0.55
C THR A 89 11.07 12.82 2.05
N ASP A 90 12.05 12.16 2.67
CA ASP A 90 12.48 12.52 4.03
C ASP A 90 13.52 13.64 3.96
N GLY A 91 13.56 14.48 4.99
CA GLY A 91 14.67 15.40 5.22
C GLY A 91 15.96 14.64 5.52
N ASP A 92 17.06 15.37 5.73
CA ASP A 92 18.41 14.79 5.88
C ASP A 92 18.47 13.59 6.85
N PRO A 93 18.92 12.38 6.42
CA PRO A 93 19.42 12.02 5.09
C PRO A 93 18.33 11.97 4.03
N TYR A 94 18.56 12.66 2.90
CA TYR A 94 17.63 12.71 1.78
C TYR A 94 17.31 11.30 1.27
N ARG A 95 16.08 10.85 1.53
CA ARG A 95 15.56 9.57 1.06
C ARG A 95 14.34 9.84 0.21
N GLU A 96 14.32 9.30 -1.00
CA GLU A 96 13.15 9.30 -1.87
C GLU A 96 12.40 7.99 -1.76
N GLY A 97 11.08 8.08 -1.87
CA GLY A 97 10.21 6.94 -1.72
C GLY A 97 8.81 7.19 -2.24
N VAL A 98 7.93 6.25 -1.92
CA VAL A 98 6.52 6.30 -2.24
C VAL A 98 5.71 6.17 -0.96
N ARG A 99 4.61 6.91 -0.86
CA ARG A 99 3.59 6.75 0.16
C ARG A 99 2.37 6.10 -0.46
N VAL A 100 1.85 5.06 0.19
CA VAL A 100 0.51 4.53 -0.06
C VAL A 100 -0.33 4.83 1.17
N SER A 101 -1.46 5.51 0.99
CA SER A 101 -2.36 5.88 2.08
C SER A 101 -3.79 5.46 1.81
N LEU A 102 -4.53 5.15 2.88
CA LEU A 102 -5.97 4.95 2.81
C LEU A 102 -6.67 6.26 3.17
N SER A 103 -7.60 6.69 2.32
CA SER A 103 -8.59 7.71 2.62
C SER A 103 -9.97 7.05 2.65
N ASN A 104 -10.49 6.82 3.85
CA ASN A 104 -11.79 6.21 4.12
C ASN A 104 -12.82 7.25 4.62
N GLY A 105 -12.46 8.54 4.65
CA GLY A 105 -13.28 9.59 5.25
C GLY A 105 -13.36 9.51 6.79
N ASN A 106 -12.66 8.56 7.40
CA ASN A 106 -12.47 8.46 8.84
C ASN A 106 -10.98 8.54 9.13
N TRP A 107 -10.49 9.75 9.38
CA TRP A 107 -9.10 10.06 9.66
C TRP A 107 -8.48 9.23 10.82
N MET A 108 -9.29 8.70 11.74
CA MET A 108 -8.81 7.82 12.82
C MET A 108 -8.52 6.38 12.35
N ARG A 109 -9.02 5.98 11.19
CA ARG A 109 -8.84 4.64 10.59
C ARG A 109 -8.07 4.67 9.27
N ASP A 110 -7.81 5.86 8.77
CA ASP A 110 -6.91 6.11 7.65
C ASP A 110 -5.48 5.78 8.06
N PHE A 111 -4.66 5.36 7.09
CA PHE A 111 -3.27 5.04 7.35
C PHE A 111 -2.37 5.64 6.27
N ASN A 112 -1.11 5.82 6.62
CA ASN A 112 -0.03 6.13 5.68
C ASN A 112 1.04 5.06 5.80
N PHE A 113 1.49 4.54 4.67
CA PHE A 113 2.57 3.58 4.60
C PHE A 113 3.66 4.10 3.67
N ASN A 114 4.79 4.51 4.25
CA ASN A 114 5.89 5.15 3.54
C ASN A 114 6.98 4.12 3.28
N MET A 115 7.48 4.06 2.06
CA MET A 115 8.36 3.00 1.58
C MET A 115 9.47 3.56 0.70
N THR A 116 10.64 2.92 0.73
CA THR A 116 11.73 3.23 -0.20
C THR A 116 11.33 2.95 -1.65
N THR A 117 12.01 3.57 -2.61
CA THR A 117 11.86 3.29 -4.05
C THR A 117 11.96 1.80 -4.37
N GLU A 118 12.90 1.07 -3.73
CA GLU A 118 13.06 -0.38 -3.90
C GLU A 118 11.83 -1.16 -3.41
N THR A 119 11.36 -0.85 -2.20
CA THR A 119 10.18 -1.49 -1.60
C THR A 119 8.93 -1.21 -2.43
N ALA A 120 8.77 0.02 -2.92
CA ALA A 120 7.69 0.42 -3.80
C ALA A 120 7.72 -0.35 -5.13
N GLN A 121 8.90 -0.54 -5.71
CA GLN A 121 9.05 -1.33 -6.93
C GLN A 121 8.67 -2.80 -6.70
N ALA A 122 9.06 -3.38 -5.56
CA ALA A 122 8.69 -4.74 -5.19
C ALA A 122 7.16 -4.87 -4.97
N LEU A 123 6.55 -3.91 -4.26
CA LEU A 123 5.10 -3.87 -4.06
C LEU A 123 4.33 -3.79 -5.38
N ALA A 124 4.73 -2.89 -6.29
CA ALA A 124 4.07 -2.74 -7.58
C ALA A 124 4.15 -4.05 -8.40
N LYS A 125 5.32 -4.70 -8.43
CA LYS A 125 5.49 -6.01 -9.09
C LYS A 125 4.61 -7.10 -8.47
N LEU A 126 4.47 -7.10 -7.14
CA LEU A 126 3.61 -8.05 -6.45
C LEU A 126 2.13 -7.83 -6.81
N LEU A 127 1.65 -6.58 -6.75
CA LEU A 127 0.27 -6.24 -7.11
C LEU A 127 -0.05 -6.52 -8.58
N GLN A 128 0.89 -6.28 -9.50
CA GLN A 128 0.77 -6.65 -10.92
C GLN A 128 0.53 -8.15 -11.12
N SER A 129 1.00 -8.98 -10.21
CA SER A 129 0.79 -10.43 -10.31
C SER A 129 -0.62 -10.89 -9.95
N ALA A 130 -1.54 -9.97 -9.61
CA ALA A 130 -2.97 -10.25 -9.49
C ALA A 130 -3.66 -10.50 -10.85
N GLN A 131 -3.06 -10.13 -11.99
CA GLN A 131 -3.62 -10.34 -13.33
C GLN A 131 -3.52 -11.80 -13.85
N LYS A 132 -3.10 -12.75 -13.00
CA LYS A 132 -2.84 -14.13 -13.42
C LYS A 132 -4.07 -14.84 -13.98
#